data_AF-A0A7S2XF39-F1
#
_entry.id   AF-A0A7S2XF39-F1
#
_cell.length_a   1.000
_cell.length_b   1.000
_cell.length_c   1.000
_cell.angle_alpha   90.00
_cell.angle_beta   90.00
_cell.angle_gamma   90.00
#
_symmetry.space_group_name_H-M   'P 1'
#
loop_
_entity.id
_entity.type
_entity.pdbx_description
1 polymer ?
#
loop_
_entity_poly.entity_id
_entity_poly.type
_entity_poly.pdbx_seq_one_letter_code
_entity_poly.pdbx_strand_id
1 'polypeptide(L)'
;GILGVLAIFYNMNFINGGSCGNEQISKQDWTWAIRLVLLAPIREEILFRGYLLKSFIPVFGRSQAAILSTIIFTWMHNKAMDAAVALVFASGIGASLAFIVGGQSVVSSAIFHCMWNCAIWACR
;
A
#
# COMPACT_ATOMS: atom_id res chain seq x y z
N GLY A 1 -5.37 4.74 -0.23
CA GLY A 1 -6.73 5.00 0.27
C GLY A 1 -7.68 4.19 -0.57
N ILE A 2 -8.25 3.13 0.03
CA ILE A 2 -9.21 2.11 -0.45
C ILE A 2 -9.77 2.25 -1.88
N LEU A 3 -10.19 3.44 -2.32
CA LEU A 3 -10.61 3.74 -3.70
C LEU A 3 -9.50 3.58 -4.75
N GLY A 4 -8.23 3.66 -4.34
CA GLY A 4 -7.06 3.61 -5.22
C GLY A 4 -6.62 2.21 -5.64
N VAL A 5 -6.69 1.25 -4.71
CA VAL A 5 -6.46 -0.16 -5.03
C VAL A 5 -7.61 -0.68 -5.89
N LEU A 6 -8.85 -0.27 -5.58
CA LEU A 6 -9.99 -0.48 -6.46
C LEU A 6 -9.81 0.17 -7.83
N ALA A 7 -9.26 1.39 -7.94
CA ALA A 7 -9.04 2.02 -9.25
C ALA A 7 -8.00 1.27 -10.12
N ILE A 8 -7.04 0.58 -9.52
CA ILE A 8 -6.10 -0.30 -10.25
C ILE A 8 -6.85 -1.52 -10.81
N PHE A 9 -7.76 -2.12 -10.05
CA PHE A 9 -8.53 -3.31 -10.49
C PHE A 9 -9.80 -2.97 -11.32
N TYR A 10 -10.49 -1.87 -11.07
CA TYR A 10 -11.65 -1.41 -11.86
C TYR A 10 -11.21 -0.92 -13.25
N ASN A 11 -10.01 -0.31 -13.37
CA ASN A 11 -9.47 0.05 -14.68
C ASN A 11 -9.02 -1.15 -15.52
N MET A 12 -8.83 -2.34 -14.94
CA MET A 12 -8.64 -3.56 -15.76
C MET A 12 -9.87 -3.89 -16.62
N ASN A 13 -11.07 -3.41 -16.27
CA ASN A 13 -12.25 -3.52 -17.14
C ASN A 13 -12.31 -2.43 -18.21
N PHE A 14 -11.50 -1.37 -18.11
CA PHE A 14 -11.38 -0.35 -19.17
C PHE A 14 -10.32 -0.76 -20.22
N ILE A 15 -9.32 -1.56 -19.84
CA ILE A 15 -8.21 -2.00 -20.72
C ILE A 15 -8.60 -3.23 -21.59
N ASN A 16 -9.66 -3.97 -21.25
CA ASN A 16 -10.18 -5.02 -22.13
C ASN A 16 -10.88 -4.51 -23.40
N GLY A 17 -10.93 -3.19 -23.61
CA GLY A 17 -11.49 -2.56 -24.80
C GLY A 17 -10.52 -1.61 -25.48
N GLY A 18 -9.55 -2.15 -26.24
CA GLY A 18 -8.94 -1.37 -27.33
C GLY A 18 -7.42 -1.47 -27.47
N SER A 19 -7.03 -2.25 -28.48
CA SER A 19 -6.04 -1.91 -29.50
C SER A 19 -4.62 -1.46 -29.09
N CYS A 20 -3.66 -2.31 -29.47
CA CYS A 20 -2.26 -1.99 -29.69
C CYS A 20 -2.10 -0.66 -30.48
N GLY A 21 -1.75 0.43 -29.80
CA GLY A 21 -1.55 1.74 -30.38
C GLY A 21 -0.85 2.66 -29.38
N ASN A 22 0.07 3.48 -29.87
CA ASN A 22 0.81 4.48 -29.10
C ASN A 22 -0.14 5.45 -28.36
N GLU A 23 -0.60 5.11 -27.16
CA GLU A 23 -1.34 6.02 -26.31
C GLU A 23 -0.37 6.77 -25.40
N GLN A 24 -0.25 8.08 -25.66
CA GLN A 24 0.40 9.02 -24.76
C GLN A 24 -0.18 8.84 -23.36
N ILE A 25 0.65 8.44 -22.40
CA ILE A 25 0.32 8.45 -20.97
C ILE A 25 -0.27 9.83 -20.66
N SER A 26 -1.58 9.86 -20.42
CA SER A 26 -2.32 11.09 -20.29
C SER A 26 -1.89 11.80 -19.00
N LYS A 27 -2.04 13.13 -18.91
CA LYS A 27 -1.76 13.87 -17.66
C LYS A 27 -2.53 13.28 -16.46
N GLN A 28 -3.69 12.67 -16.72
CA GLN A 28 -4.51 11.98 -15.74
C GLN A 28 -3.76 10.80 -15.12
N ASP A 29 -3.03 10.01 -15.91
CA ASP A 29 -2.29 8.82 -15.46
C ASP A 29 -1.17 9.17 -14.48
N TRP A 30 -0.46 10.28 -14.73
CA TRP A 30 0.58 10.77 -13.82
C TRP A 30 0.01 11.26 -12.49
N THR A 31 -1.13 11.97 -12.52
CA THR A 31 -1.78 12.41 -11.28
C THR A 31 -2.27 11.23 -10.43
N TRP A 32 -2.78 10.17 -11.05
CA TRP A 32 -3.15 8.94 -10.35
C TRP A 32 -1.93 8.21 -9.81
N ALA A 33 -0.85 8.11 -10.59
CA ALA A 33 0.40 7.49 -10.15
C ALA A 33 0.92 8.15 -8.87
N ILE A 34 1.07 9.48 -8.86
CA ILE A 34 1.56 10.22 -7.68
C ILE A 34 0.68 9.98 -6.45
N ARG A 35 -0.65 10.00 -6.63
CA ARG A 35 -1.59 9.80 -5.52
C ARG A 35 -1.52 8.39 -4.94
N LEU A 36 -1.44 7.36 -5.78
CA LEU A 36 -1.52 5.96 -5.37
C LEU A 36 -0.18 5.37 -4.95
N VAL A 37 0.91 5.84 -5.56
CA VAL A 37 2.25 5.32 -5.33
C VAL A 37 2.97 6.08 -4.22
N LEU A 38 2.70 7.38 -4.04
CA LEU A 38 3.43 8.21 -3.07
C LEU A 38 2.51 8.71 -1.95
N LEU A 39 1.51 9.52 -2.29
CA LEU A 39 0.76 10.27 -1.27
C LEU A 39 -0.09 9.37 -0.36
N ALA A 40 -0.78 8.38 -0.93
CA ALA A 40 -1.57 7.44 -0.15
C ALA A 40 -0.72 6.55 0.77
N PRO A 41 0.35 5.87 0.27
CA PRO A 41 1.24 5.08 1.12
C PRO A 41 1.86 5.88 2.25
N ILE A 42 2.37 7.09 1.98
CA ILE A 42 2.98 7.93 3.03
C ILE A 42 1.99 8.21 4.17
N ARG A 43 0.74 8.60 3.83
CA ARG A 43 -0.30 8.86 4.84
C ARG A 43 -0.64 7.59 5.63
N GLU A 44 -0.73 6.45 4.94
CA GLU A 44 -1.02 5.16 5.57
C GLU A 44 0.10 4.77 6.54
N GLU A 45 1.36 4.91 6.16
CA GLU A 45 2.50 4.57 7.03
C GLU A 45 2.61 5.47 8.26
N ILE A 46 2.29 6.77 8.14
CA ILE A 46 2.20 7.68 9.29
C ILE A 46 1.16 7.16 10.30
N LEU A 47 -0.02 6.75 9.83
CA LEU A 47 -1.09 6.26 10.69
C LEU A 47 -0.80 4.86 11.27
N PHE A 48 -0.45 3.90 10.43
CA PHE A 48 -0.35 2.49 10.82
C PHE A 48 1.00 2.14 11.45
N ARG A 49 2.10 2.75 11.03
CA ARG A 49 3.43 2.50 11.65
C ARG A 49 3.80 3.56 12.67
N GLY A 50 3.70 4.82 12.25
CA GLY A 50 4.08 5.96 13.09
C GLY A 50 3.24 6.09 14.36
N TYR A 51 1.94 5.85 14.25
CA TYR A 51 1.02 5.92 15.39
C TYR A 51 0.65 4.53 15.92
N LEU A 52 -0.02 3.69 15.13
CA LEU A 52 -0.62 2.45 15.64
C LEU A 52 0.42 1.41 16.09
N LEU A 53 1.32 0.97 15.20
CA LEU A 53 2.37 0.00 15.53
C LEU A 53 3.28 0.51 16.64
N LYS A 54 3.73 1.76 16.54
CA LYS A 54 4.58 2.40 17.55
C LYS A 54 3.94 2.37 18.94
N SER A 55 2.62 2.60 19.03
CA SER A 55 1.87 2.55 20.29
C SER A 55 1.67 1.13 20.80
N PHE A 56 1.60 0.13 19.92
CA PHE A 56 1.43 -1.27 20.29
C PHE A 56 2.72 -1.97 20.73
N ILE A 57 3.88 -1.57 20.20
CA ILE A 57 5.18 -2.15 20.57
C ILE A 57 5.44 -2.21 22.09
N PRO A 58 5.24 -1.13 22.88
CA PRO A 58 5.49 -1.19 24.32
C PRO A 58 4.51 -2.10 25.08
N VAL A 59 3.33 -2.40 24.52
CA VAL A 59 2.28 -3.20 25.18
C VAL A 59 2.39 -4.68 24.84
N PHE A 60 2.62 -5.00 23.56
CA PHE A 60 2.58 -6.38 23.04
C PHE A 60 3.95 -6.90 22.56
N GLY A 61 4.98 -6.06 22.55
CA GLY A 61 6.25 -6.39 21.92
C GLY A 61 6.18 -6.33 20.38
N ARG A 62 7.35 -6.41 19.74
CA ARG A 62 7.51 -6.10 18.30
C ARG A 62 6.69 -7.01 17.39
N SER A 63 6.77 -8.32 17.58
CA SER A 63 6.16 -9.30 16.67
C SER A 63 4.63 -9.27 16.73
N GLN A 64 4.05 -9.28 17.93
CA GLN A 64 2.60 -9.24 18.12
C GLN A 64 2.03 -7.90 17.67
N ALA A 65 2.70 -6.79 18.00
CA ALA A 65 2.29 -5.47 17.53
C ALA A 65 2.30 -5.35 16.00
N ALA A 66 3.32 -5.92 15.33
CA ALA A 66 3.41 -5.95 13.87
C ALA A 66 2.23 -6.69 13.24
N ILE A 67 1.92 -7.89 13.76
CA ILE A 67 0.78 -8.70 13.30
C ILE A 67 -0.54 -7.95 13.51
N LEU A 68 -0.79 -7.43 14.73
CA LEU A 68 -2.02 -6.71 15.04
C LEU A 68 -2.21 -5.46 14.17
N SER A 69 -1.18 -4.64 14.02
CA SER A 69 -1.28 -3.45 13.16
C SER A 69 -1.49 -3.82 11.69
N THR A 70 -0.95 -4.96 11.23
CA THR A 70 -1.13 -5.45 9.86
C THR A 70 -2.53 -6.02 9.63
N ILE A 71 -3.10 -6.71 10.62
CA ILE A 71 -4.50 -7.16 10.56
C ILE A 71 -5.42 -5.94 10.43
N ILE A 72 -5.23 -4.91 11.26
CA ILE A 72 -6.06 -3.69 11.20
C ILE A 72 -5.84 -2.96 9.86
N PHE A 73 -4.60 -2.85 9.39
CA PHE A 73 -4.29 -2.27 8.07
C PHE A 73 -5.02 -3.02 6.96
N THR A 74 -4.94 -4.34 6.94
CA THR A 74 -5.56 -5.20 5.91
C THR A 74 -7.08 -5.13 5.99
N TRP A 75 -7.64 -5.15 7.20
CA TRP A 75 -9.08 -4.98 7.41
C TRP A 75 -9.55 -3.62 6.92
N MET A 76 -8.80 -2.54 7.16
CA MET A 76 -9.15 -1.23 6.59
C MET A 76 -9.14 -1.22 5.06
N HIS A 77 -8.57 -2.23 4.39
CA HIS A 77 -8.66 -2.42 2.95
C HIS A 77 -9.86 -3.30 2.52
N ASN A 78 -10.97 -3.27 3.27
CA ASN A 78 -12.27 -3.98 3.10
C ASN A 78 -12.91 -4.03 1.69
N LYS A 79 -12.31 -3.43 0.66
CA LYS A 79 -12.75 -3.49 -0.73
C LYS A 79 -11.74 -4.17 -1.66
N ALA A 80 -10.62 -4.65 -1.14
CA ALA A 80 -9.73 -5.53 -1.89
C ALA A 80 -10.52 -6.79 -2.25
N MET A 81 -10.53 -7.17 -3.54
CA MET A 81 -11.04 -8.49 -3.95
C MET A 81 -10.29 -9.57 -3.18
N ASP A 82 -10.90 -10.74 -2.97
CA ASP A 82 -10.34 -11.81 -2.12
C ASP A 82 -8.87 -12.14 -2.44
N ALA A 83 -8.48 -12.12 -3.73
CA ALA A 83 -7.11 -12.35 -4.17
C ALA A 83 -6.12 -11.23 -3.77
N ALA A 84 -6.58 -9.99 -3.64
CA ALA A 84 -5.74 -8.84 -3.28
C ALA A 84 -5.53 -8.72 -1.77
N VAL A 85 -6.37 -9.35 -0.93
CA VAL A 85 -6.23 -9.33 0.53
C VAL A 85 -4.89 -9.91 0.97
N ALA A 86 -4.44 -11.01 0.36
CA ALA A 86 -3.15 -11.61 0.66
C ALA A 86 -1.97 -10.68 0.33
N LEU A 87 -2.04 -9.96 -0.80
CA LEU A 87 -1.03 -8.98 -1.20
C LEU A 87 -0.99 -7.77 -0.26
N VAL A 88 -2.14 -7.27 0.17
CA VAL A 88 -2.25 -6.18 1.16
C VAL A 88 -1.70 -6.63 2.52
N PHE A 89 -1.99 -7.86 2.93
CA PHE A 89 -1.44 -8.40 4.18
C PHE A 89 0.08 -8.53 4.10
N ALA A 90 0.60 -9.07 3.00
CA ALA A 90 2.04 -9.20 2.75
C ALA A 90 2.75 -7.84 2.75
N SER A 91 2.16 -6.82 2.11
CA SER A 91 2.70 -5.47 2.12
C SER A 91 2.68 -4.86 3.52
N GLY A 92 1.63 -5.13 4.31
CA GLY A 92 1.55 -4.72 5.70
C GLY A 92 2.64 -5.35 6.58
N ILE A 93 2.93 -6.64 6.40
CA ILE A 93 4.05 -7.30 7.09
C ILE A 93 5.38 -6.68 6.67
N GLY A 94 5.62 -6.51 5.37
CA GLY A 94 6.84 -5.91 4.83
C GLY A 94 7.08 -4.50 5.36
N ALA A 95 6.05 -3.66 5.38
CA ALA A 95 6.13 -2.30 5.92
C ALA A 95 6.39 -2.30 7.44
N SER A 96 5.80 -3.25 8.18
CA SER A 96 6.08 -3.42 9.62
C SER A 96 7.53 -3.82 9.89
N LEU A 97 8.09 -4.72 9.06
CA LEU A 97 9.48 -5.12 9.14
C LEU A 97 10.42 -3.96 8.80
N ALA A 98 10.14 -3.23 7.72
CA ALA A 98 10.91 -2.05 7.32
C ALA A 98 10.91 -0.97 8.42
N PHE A 99 9.78 -0.76 9.08
CA PHE A 99 9.70 0.12 10.26
C PHE A 99 10.60 -0.35 11.40
N ILE A 100 10.51 -1.63 11.78
CA ILE A 100 11.26 -2.19 12.93
C ILE A 100 12.76 -2.22 12.66
N VAL A 101 13.18 -2.74 11.50
CA VAL A 101 14.59 -2.83 11.09
C VAL A 101 15.19 -1.44 10.88
N GLY A 102 14.39 -0.50 10.35
CA GLY A 102 14.78 0.90 10.21
C GLY A 102 14.77 1.72 11.51
N GLY A 103 14.74 1.08 12.68
CA GLY A 103 14.81 1.77 13.97
C GLY A 103 13.54 2.53 14.35
N GLN A 104 12.37 1.97 14.01
CA GLN A 104 11.05 2.63 14.17
C GLN A 104 10.90 3.90 13.33
N SER A 105 11.50 3.89 12.13
CA SER A 105 11.42 4.98 11.17
C SER A 105 10.21 4.81 10.24
N VAL A 106 9.30 5.79 10.27
CA VAL A 106 8.19 5.88 9.30
C VAL A 106 8.72 6.09 7.88
N VAL A 107 9.87 6.74 7.73
CA VAL A 107 10.48 6.95 6.41
C VAL A 107 10.89 5.61 5.79
N SER A 108 11.46 4.70 6.58
CA SER A 108 11.85 3.36 6.10
C SER A 108 10.63 2.58 5.59
N SER A 109 9.53 2.57 6.35
CA SER A 109 8.32 1.86 5.94
C SER A 109 7.59 2.54 4.78
N ALA A 110 7.60 3.87 4.72
CA ALA A 110 7.08 4.64 3.58
C ALA A 110 7.84 4.35 2.29
N ILE A 111 9.17 4.28 2.33
CA ILE A 111 9.98 3.91 1.15
C ILE A 111 9.59 2.50 0.68
N PHE A 112 9.54 1.53 1.58
CA PHE A 112 9.11 0.16 1.25
C PHE A 112 7.73 0.14 0.60
N HIS A 113 6.74 0.80 1.21
CA HIS A 113 5.36 0.79 0.71
C HIS A 113 5.23 1.51 -0.64
N CYS A 114 5.95 2.62 -0.83
CA CYS A 114 5.99 3.29 -2.14
C CYS A 114 6.61 2.38 -3.20
N MET A 115 7.72 1.69 -2.91
CA MET A 115 8.35 0.74 -3.83
C MET A 115 7.42 -0.44 -4.16
N TRP A 116 6.70 -0.95 -3.17
CA TRP A 116 5.70 -2.00 -3.36
C TRP A 116 4.59 -1.54 -4.33
N ASN A 117 4.05 -0.34 -4.13
CA ASN A 117 3.03 0.21 -5.02
C ASN A 117 3.58 0.57 -6.40
N CYS A 118 4.84 1.01 -6.51
CA CYS A 118 5.52 1.19 -7.79
C CYS A 118 5.55 -0.13 -8.58
N ALA A 119 5.93 -1.23 -7.92
CA ALA A 119 6.03 -2.54 -8.57
C ALA A 119 4.65 -3.03 -9.07
N ILE A 120 3.60 -2.87 -8.24
CA ILE A 120 2.23 -3.20 -8.66
C ILE A 120 1.80 -2.32 -9.84
N TRP A 121 2.07 -1.02 -9.78
CA TRP A 121 1.71 -0.07 -10.85
C TRP A 121 2.47 -0.31 -12.15
N ALA A 122 3.69 -0.85 -12.10
CA ALA A 122 4.48 -1.18 -13.29
C ALA A 122 4.02 -2.47 -13.98
N CYS A 123 3.31 -3.35 -13.27
CA CYS A 123 2.79 -4.62 -13.80
C CYS A 123 1.34 -4.53 -14.33
N ARG A 124 0.78 -3.32 -14.45
CA ARG A 124 -0.53 -3.06 -15.06
C ARG A 124 -0.43 -2.99 -16.58
#